data_AF-A0A2Z2KN36-F1
#
_entry.id   AF-A0A2Z2KN36-F1
#
_cell.length_a   1.000
_cell.length_b   1.000
_cell.length_c   1.000
_cell.angle_alpha   90.00
_cell.angle_beta   90.00
_cell.angle_gamma   90.00
#
_symmetry.space_group_name_H-M   'P 1'
#
loop_
_entity.id
_entity.type
_entity.pdbx_description
1 polymer ?
#
loop_
_entity_poly.entity_id
_entity_poly.type
_entity_poly.pdbx_seq_one_letter_code
_entity_poly.pdbx_strand_id
1 'polypeptide(L)'
;MNYGTREVIELLVFDENGNKVAHLDSLKQSYLKTSQGYSPYLYIKDALLNYDLLEFSHAEVKNNRSDYEKELNNEKDFKEISYNPKLVKKCKLIAKTLYRTDDTKEDKEVYFNIPNAKTNGAIDFTSCNEGEPSTFDSVFSIHSYNENGDIFKIRIEQ
;
A
#
# COMPACT_ATOMS: atom_id res chain seq x y z
N MET A 1 -26.20 -8.73 -14.66
CA MET A 1 -25.92 -7.88 -13.48
C MET A 1 -24.80 -6.93 -13.85
N ASN A 2 -25.06 -5.64 -13.78
CA ASN A 2 -24.05 -4.60 -13.94
C ASN A 2 -23.55 -4.18 -12.55
N TYR A 3 -22.28 -3.81 -12.44
CA TYR A 3 -21.66 -3.39 -11.18
C TYR A 3 -20.97 -2.05 -11.39
N GLY A 4 -21.20 -1.11 -10.47
CA GLY A 4 -20.38 0.08 -10.34
C GLY A 4 -19.25 -0.16 -9.35
N THR A 5 -18.00 0.02 -9.78
CA THR A 5 -16.82 -0.14 -8.93
C THR A 5 -16.52 1.15 -8.18
N ARG A 6 -16.37 1.11 -6.85
CA ARG A 6 -15.76 2.21 -6.09
C ARG A 6 -14.25 2.03 -5.96
N GLU A 7 -13.58 3.07 -5.49
CA GLU A 7 -12.16 3.01 -5.14
C GLU A 7 -11.93 1.96 -4.02
N VAL A 8 -10.69 1.48 -3.88
CA VAL A 8 -10.27 0.68 -2.72
C VAL A 8 -10.42 1.55 -1.47
N ILE A 9 -11.17 1.06 -0.50
CA ILE A 9 -11.47 1.73 0.77
C ILE A 9 -10.57 1.23 1.90
N GLU A 10 -10.01 0.02 1.75
CA GLU A 10 -9.13 -0.59 2.74
C GLU A 10 -8.06 -1.44 2.04
N LEU A 11 -6.81 -1.35 2.50
CA LEU A 11 -5.71 -2.20 2.06
C LEU A 11 -5.06 -2.91 3.24
N LEU A 12 -5.03 -4.23 3.18
CA LEU A 12 -4.23 -5.05 4.07
C LEU A 12 -2.94 -5.48 3.36
N VAL A 13 -1.80 -5.23 3.99
CA VAL A 13 -0.47 -5.60 3.49
C VAL A 13 0.08 -6.72 4.34
N PHE A 14 0.59 -7.75 3.68
CA PHE A 14 1.23 -8.91 4.31
C PHE A 14 2.61 -9.13 3.70
N ASP A 15 3.53 -9.70 4.48
CA ASP A 15 4.82 -10.14 3.97
C ASP A 15 4.69 -11.36 3.02
N GLU A 16 5.81 -11.83 2.46
CA GLU A 16 5.84 -13.00 1.57
C GLU A 16 5.29 -14.28 2.24
N ASN A 17 5.41 -14.40 3.56
CA ASN A 17 4.95 -15.54 4.34
C ASN A 17 3.45 -15.44 4.70
N GLY A 18 2.84 -14.27 4.55
CA GLY A 18 1.44 -14.01 4.90
C GLY A 18 1.24 -13.45 6.32
N ASN A 19 2.30 -12.95 6.97
CA ASN A 19 2.17 -12.21 8.22
C ASN A 19 1.68 -10.79 7.93
N LYS A 20 0.73 -10.29 8.72
CA LYS A 20 0.20 -8.93 8.56
C LYS A 20 1.30 -7.91 8.87
N VAL A 21 1.49 -6.96 7.95
CA VAL A 21 2.46 -5.87 8.05
C VAL A 21 1.75 -4.57 8.35
N ALA A 22 0.75 -4.21 7.55
CA ALA A 22 0.05 -2.94 7.66
C ALA A 22 -1.42 -3.06 7.32
N HIS A 23 -2.19 -2.09 7.80
CA HIS A 23 -3.60 -1.90 7.51
C HIS A 23 -3.84 -0.42 7.23
N LEU A 24 -4.37 -0.13 6.06
CA LEU A 24 -4.64 1.22 5.59
C LEU A 24 -6.15 1.36 5.37
N ASP A 25 -6.81 2.14 6.21
CA ASP A 25 -8.26 2.40 6.18
C ASP A 25 -8.59 3.89 5.97
N SER A 26 -7.56 4.74 5.84
CA SER A 26 -7.66 6.18 5.56
C SER A 26 -7.36 6.55 4.10
N LEU A 27 -7.55 5.60 3.18
CA LEU A 27 -7.28 5.77 1.75
C LEU A 27 -8.10 6.92 1.15
N LYS A 28 -7.42 7.83 0.45
CA LYS A 28 -8.02 8.99 -0.24
C LYS A 28 -8.25 8.75 -1.71
N GLN A 29 -7.36 7.97 -2.32
CA GLN A 29 -7.44 7.62 -3.72
C GLN A 29 -6.75 6.28 -3.93
N SER A 30 -7.29 5.48 -4.83
CA SER A 30 -6.64 4.25 -5.24
C SER A 30 -7.05 3.87 -6.64
N TYR A 31 -6.18 3.15 -7.34
CA TYR A 31 -6.55 2.53 -8.60
C TYR A 31 -5.72 1.28 -8.85
N LEU A 32 -6.40 0.25 -9.36
CA LEU A 32 -5.81 -1.00 -9.81
C LEU A 32 -5.76 -0.96 -11.34
N LYS A 33 -4.55 -0.97 -11.92
CA LYS A 33 -4.36 -0.92 -13.36
C LYS A 33 -3.82 -2.25 -13.88
N THR A 34 -4.54 -2.83 -14.83
CA THR A 34 -4.22 -4.14 -15.45
C THR A 34 -4.25 -4.09 -16.98
N SER A 35 -4.36 -2.89 -17.56
CA SER A 35 -4.51 -2.69 -19.00
C SER A 35 -3.34 -3.26 -19.79
N GLN A 36 -3.65 -3.87 -20.95
CA GLN A 36 -2.67 -4.38 -21.92
C GLN A 36 -1.59 -3.31 -22.24
N GLY A 37 -0.33 -3.72 -22.24
CA GLY A 37 0.82 -2.85 -22.54
C GLY A 37 1.49 -2.18 -21.33
N TYR A 38 0.94 -2.33 -20.12
CA TYR A 38 1.56 -1.84 -18.88
C TYR A 38 1.72 -2.99 -17.87
N SER A 39 2.77 -2.95 -17.06
CA SER A 39 2.91 -3.86 -15.93
C SER A 39 1.77 -3.60 -14.94
N PRO A 40 1.04 -4.62 -14.47
CA PRO A 40 -0.04 -4.42 -13.52
C PRO A 40 0.46 -3.80 -12.22
N TYR A 41 -0.30 -2.86 -11.65
CA TYR A 41 0.04 -2.24 -10.37
C TYR A 41 -1.18 -1.75 -9.61
N LEU A 42 -1.02 -1.67 -8.29
CA LEU A 42 -1.94 -0.99 -7.38
C LEU A 42 -1.26 0.29 -6.90
N TYR A 43 -1.89 1.43 -7.19
CA TYR A 43 -1.53 2.70 -6.58
C TYR A 43 -2.51 3.00 -5.46
N ILE A 44 -1.99 3.46 -4.34
CA ILE A 44 -2.76 3.98 -3.22
C ILE A 44 -2.20 5.34 -2.80
N LYS A 45 -3.12 6.18 -2.34
CA LYS A 45 -2.83 7.45 -1.68
C LYS A 45 -3.55 7.44 -0.34
N ASP A 46 -2.78 7.52 0.72
CA ASP A 46 -3.30 7.52 2.09
C ASP A 46 -3.31 8.95 2.65
N ALA A 47 -4.35 9.28 3.43
CA ALA A 47 -4.40 10.51 4.20
C ALA A 47 -3.35 10.53 5.33
N LEU A 48 -2.95 9.35 5.81
CA LEU A 48 -2.05 9.19 6.94
C LEU A 48 -0.79 8.44 6.55
N LEU A 49 0.32 8.83 7.14
CA LEU A 49 1.59 8.13 6.98
C LEU A 49 1.58 6.86 7.85
N ASN A 50 1.52 5.68 7.23
CA ASN A 50 1.57 4.42 7.96
C ASN A 50 3.02 4.01 8.26
N TYR A 51 3.41 4.11 9.54
CA TYR A 51 4.77 3.79 9.98
C TYR A 51 5.16 2.33 9.70
N ASP A 52 4.27 1.37 9.94
CA ASP A 52 4.57 -0.05 9.76
C ASP A 52 4.86 -0.37 8.28
N LEU A 53 4.13 0.28 7.36
CA LEU A 53 4.38 0.18 5.93
C LEU A 53 5.71 0.84 5.53
N LEU A 54 6.08 1.97 6.14
CA LEU A 54 7.38 2.62 5.89
C LEU A 54 8.53 1.73 6.36
N GLU A 55 8.45 1.22 7.58
CA GLU A 55 9.46 0.34 8.17
C GLU A 55 9.56 -0.97 7.36
N PHE A 56 8.43 -1.51 6.91
CA PHE A 56 8.44 -2.63 5.98
C PHE A 56 9.02 -2.27 4.63
N SER A 57 8.73 -1.11 4.05
CA SER A 57 9.20 -0.78 2.69
C SER A 57 10.67 -0.38 2.66
N HIS A 58 11.25 -0.02 3.80
CA HIS A 58 12.60 0.52 3.93
C HIS A 58 13.45 -0.25 4.95
N ALA A 59 14.65 0.28 5.22
CA ALA A 59 15.59 -0.30 6.17
C ALA A 59 15.65 0.60 7.42
N GLU A 60 15.60 -0.03 8.59
CA GLU A 60 15.89 0.63 9.86
C GLU A 60 17.39 0.96 9.95
N VAL A 61 17.73 2.16 10.45
CA VAL A 61 19.13 2.57 10.62
C VAL A 61 19.73 1.93 11.86
N LYS A 62 20.85 1.22 11.70
CA LYS A 62 21.64 0.73 12.84
C LYS A 62 22.50 1.87 13.38
N ASN A 63 22.21 2.27 14.62
CA ASN A 63 22.89 3.32 15.38
C ASN A 63 24.43 3.14 15.37
N ASN A 64 25.13 3.97 14.61
CA ASN A 64 26.59 4.08 14.67
C ASN A 64 26.95 5.57 14.74
N ARG A 65 26.87 6.12 15.96
CA ARG A 65 26.73 7.56 16.19
C ARG A 65 28.02 8.37 15.98
N SER A 66 28.08 9.05 14.84
CA SER A 66 28.94 10.19 14.51
C SER A 66 28.53 11.46 15.27
N ASP A 67 29.35 12.52 15.17
CA ASP A 67 29.05 13.81 15.79
C ASP A 67 27.79 14.49 15.22
N TYR A 68 27.43 14.20 13.96
CA TYR A 68 26.13 14.62 13.36
C TYR A 68 24.94 13.99 14.11
N GLU A 69 25.03 12.71 14.46
CA GLU A 69 23.99 12.01 15.20
C GLU A 69 23.89 12.47 16.66
N LYS A 70 24.96 13.05 17.23
CA LYS A 70 24.93 13.63 18.58
C LYS A 70 24.16 14.95 18.62
N GLU A 71 24.27 15.78 17.59
CA GLU A 71 23.50 17.03 17.46
C GLU A 71 21.99 16.79 17.32
N LEU A 72 21.59 15.67 16.69
CA LEU A 72 20.19 15.27 16.57
C LEU A 72 19.58 14.75 17.88
N ASN A 73 20.40 14.32 18.84
CA ASN A 73 20.00 13.51 20.00
C ASN A 73 19.75 14.29 21.29
N ASN A 74 19.58 15.62 21.23
CA ASN A 74 19.62 16.44 22.44
C ASN A 74 18.51 16.23 23.48
N GLU A 75 17.46 15.40 23.29
CA GLU A 75 16.57 14.98 24.41
C GLU A 75 15.43 13.97 24.11
N LYS A 76 15.37 13.25 22.98
CA LYS A 76 14.21 12.37 22.67
C LYS A 76 14.59 11.03 22.05
N ASP A 77 13.89 9.97 22.46
CA ASP A 77 13.85 8.69 21.75
C ASP A 77 13.20 8.90 20.38
N PHE A 78 13.96 8.74 19.30
CA PHE A 78 13.44 8.79 17.94
C PHE A 78 13.65 7.44 17.23
N LYS A 79 12.73 7.13 16.32
CA LYS A 79 12.88 6.05 15.35
C LYS A 79 13.32 6.65 14.02
N GLU A 80 14.29 6.02 13.37
CA GLU A 80 14.85 6.49 12.10
C GLU A 80 14.70 5.42 11.02
N ILE A 81 14.11 5.82 9.88
CA ILE A 81 13.93 4.97 8.71
C ILE A 81 14.83 5.52 7.60
N SER A 82 15.71 4.67 7.08
CA SER A 82 16.55 4.99 5.93
C SER A 82 15.81 4.70 4.63
N TYR A 83 15.50 5.75 3.89
CA TYR A 83 14.91 5.62 2.58
C TYR A 83 15.91 5.05 1.57
N ASN A 84 15.55 3.91 0.98
CA ASN A 84 16.32 3.28 -0.09
C ASN A 84 15.40 3.05 -1.30
N PRO A 85 15.51 3.85 -2.37
CA PRO A 85 14.63 3.75 -3.54
C PRO A 85 14.84 2.47 -4.35
N LYS A 86 15.94 1.74 -4.09
CA LYS A 86 16.23 0.45 -4.73
C LYS A 86 15.72 -0.74 -3.92
N LEU A 87 15.24 -0.52 -2.68
CA LEU A 87 14.71 -1.60 -1.86
C LEU A 87 13.32 -1.99 -2.36
N VAL A 88 13.16 -3.28 -2.63
CA VAL A 88 11.93 -3.87 -3.13
C VAL A 88 11.64 -5.09 -2.26
N LYS A 89 10.50 -5.11 -1.57
CA LYS A 89 10.07 -6.26 -0.76
C LYS A 89 8.87 -6.93 -1.38
N LYS A 90 8.89 -8.27 -1.41
CA LYS A 90 7.73 -9.07 -1.82
C LYS A 90 6.66 -9.02 -0.74
N CYS A 91 5.42 -8.94 -1.17
CA CYS A 91 4.26 -8.87 -0.29
C CYS A 91 3.03 -9.52 -0.93
N LYS A 92 2.01 -9.71 -0.10
CA LYS A 92 0.65 -10.08 -0.52
C LYS A 92 -0.29 -8.97 -0.10
N LEU A 93 -1.32 -8.71 -0.90
CA LEU A 93 -2.26 -7.65 -0.64
C LEU A 93 -3.69 -8.18 -0.65
N ILE A 94 -4.53 -7.60 0.19
CA ILE A 94 -5.98 -7.72 0.10
C ILE A 94 -6.52 -6.30 0.01
N ALA A 95 -7.03 -5.93 -1.16
CA ALA A 95 -7.66 -4.64 -1.39
C ALA A 95 -9.18 -4.81 -1.35
N LYS A 96 -9.84 -4.08 -0.45
CA LYS A 96 -11.29 -4.11 -0.28
C LYS A 96 -11.92 -2.90 -0.96
N THR A 97 -13.00 -3.13 -1.68
CA THR A 97 -13.85 -2.10 -2.30
C THR A 97 -15.32 -2.43 -2.06
N LEU A 98 -16.20 -1.52 -2.48
CA LEU A 98 -17.64 -1.69 -2.48
C LEU A 98 -18.14 -1.68 -3.92
N TYR A 99 -18.91 -2.69 -4.29
CA TYR A 99 -19.65 -2.73 -5.55
C TYR A 99 -21.12 -2.48 -5.31
N ARG A 100 -21.70 -1.57 -6.09
CA ARG A 100 -23.15 -1.40 -6.10
C ARG A 100 -23.79 -2.34 -7.10
N THR A 101 -24.74 -3.13 -6.63
CA THR A 101 -25.57 -3.99 -7.48
C THR A 101 -26.65 -3.17 -8.17
N ASP A 102 -26.94 -3.48 -9.44
CA ASP A 102 -27.95 -2.73 -10.20
C ASP A 102 -29.39 -3.11 -9.81
N ASP A 103 -29.61 -4.34 -9.39
CA ASP A 103 -30.89 -4.92 -9.02
C ASP A 103 -31.34 -4.54 -7.61
N THR A 104 -30.50 -4.73 -6.59
CA THR A 104 -30.86 -4.41 -5.20
C THR A 104 -30.43 -3.01 -4.76
N LYS A 105 -29.56 -2.34 -5.53
CA LYS A 105 -28.94 -1.05 -5.18
C LYS A 105 -28.13 -1.10 -3.88
N GLU A 106 -27.78 -2.30 -3.43
CA GLU A 106 -26.98 -2.51 -2.23
C GLU A 106 -25.50 -2.43 -2.57
N ASP A 107 -24.72 -1.92 -1.61
CA ASP A 107 -23.27 -1.93 -1.67
C ASP A 107 -22.80 -3.27 -1.07
N LYS A 108 -22.11 -4.09 -1.86
CA LYS A 108 -21.51 -5.36 -1.43
C LYS A 108 -20.00 -5.25 -1.35
N GLU A 109 -19.41 -5.90 -0.37
CA GLU A 109 -17.97 -5.92 -0.24
C GLU A 109 -17.32 -6.80 -1.31
N VAL A 110 -16.25 -6.27 -1.90
CA VAL A 110 -15.44 -6.97 -2.90
C VAL A 110 -13.98 -6.89 -2.53
N TYR A 111 -13.31 -8.01 -2.65
CA TYR A 111 -11.93 -8.19 -2.25
C TYR A 111 -11.08 -8.61 -3.44
N PHE A 112 -10.04 -7.84 -3.74
CA PHE A 112 -8.97 -8.24 -4.64
C PHE A 112 -7.84 -8.86 -3.83
N ASN A 113 -7.70 -10.19 -3.91
CA ASN A 113 -6.59 -10.91 -3.30
C ASN A 113 -5.44 -10.96 -4.30
N ILE A 114 -4.36 -10.25 -4.02
CA ILE A 114 -3.18 -10.11 -4.88
C ILE A 114 -2.03 -10.91 -4.23
N PRO A 115 -1.76 -12.15 -4.66
CA PRO A 115 -0.84 -13.05 -3.95
C PRO A 115 0.63 -12.79 -4.25
N ASN A 116 0.95 -12.02 -5.29
CA ASN A 116 2.31 -11.75 -5.72
C ASN A 116 2.47 -10.27 -6.08
N ALA A 117 2.83 -9.46 -5.07
CA ALA A 117 3.10 -8.05 -5.22
C ALA A 117 4.52 -7.71 -4.73
N LYS A 118 5.02 -6.54 -5.13
CA LYS A 118 6.25 -5.97 -4.57
C LYS A 118 6.06 -4.49 -4.29
N THR A 119 6.59 -4.03 -3.15
CA THR A 119 6.69 -2.60 -2.85
C THR A 119 7.53 -1.91 -3.92
N ASN A 120 7.15 -0.70 -4.30
CA ASN A 120 8.03 0.18 -5.04
C ASN A 120 8.83 1.01 -4.02
N GLY A 121 10.14 1.11 -4.20
CA GLY A 121 10.99 1.87 -3.29
C GLY A 121 10.82 3.39 -3.40
N ALA A 122 10.06 3.86 -4.40
CA ALA A 122 9.77 5.28 -4.59
C ALA A 122 8.69 5.78 -3.60
N ILE A 123 9.02 6.80 -2.82
CA ILE A 123 8.08 7.58 -2.00
C ILE A 123 8.09 9.02 -2.50
N ASP A 124 6.89 9.57 -2.68
CA ASP A 124 6.67 11.01 -2.81
C ASP A 124 5.96 11.53 -1.55
N PHE A 125 6.63 12.44 -0.84
CA PHE A 125 6.00 13.25 0.20
C PHE A 125 5.41 14.50 -0.47
N THR A 126 4.14 14.77 -0.24
CA THR A 126 3.46 15.94 -0.80
C THR A 126 3.39 17.05 0.24
N SER A 127 3.51 18.32 -0.18
CA SER A 127 3.30 19.46 0.72
C SER A 127 1.84 19.50 1.16
N CYS A 128 1.58 19.52 2.48
CA CYS A 128 0.25 19.84 2.99
C CYS A 128 0.07 21.35 3.12
N ASN A 129 -1.17 21.81 3.00
CA ASN A 129 -1.54 23.15 3.46
C ASN A 129 -1.74 23.14 4.99
N GLU A 130 -1.61 24.29 5.65
CA GLU A 130 -1.84 24.40 7.10
C GLU A 130 -3.20 23.77 7.49
N GLY A 131 -3.14 22.75 8.35
CA GLY A 131 -4.33 22.05 8.89
C GLY A 131 -4.66 20.70 8.24
N GLU A 132 -4.05 20.33 7.12
CA GLU A 132 -4.24 19.02 6.49
C GLU A 132 -3.02 18.11 6.69
N PRO A 133 -3.19 16.79 6.89
CA PRO A 133 -2.05 15.87 6.92
C PRO A 133 -1.43 15.72 5.51
N SER A 134 -0.10 15.59 5.44
CA SER A 134 0.59 15.23 4.20
C SER A 134 0.13 13.84 3.74
N THR A 135 -0.31 13.75 2.48
CA THR A 135 -0.66 12.45 1.90
C THR A 135 0.59 11.65 1.54
N PHE A 136 0.46 10.33 1.63
CA PHE A 136 1.52 9.37 1.31
C PHE A 136 1.10 8.49 0.13
N ASP A 137 1.92 8.49 -0.90
CA ASP A 137 1.70 7.70 -2.10
C ASP A 137 2.48 6.39 -2.02
N SER A 138 1.83 5.28 -2.36
CA SER A 138 2.46 3.97 -2.43
C SER A 138 2.06 3.23 -3.70
N VAL A 139 3.05 2.60 -4.33
CA VAL A 139 2.84 1.79 -5.53
C VAL A 139 3.29 0.37 -5.26
N PHE A 140 2.42 -0.57 -5.58
CA PHE A 140 2.73 -2.00 -5.56
C PHE A 140 2.70 -2.54 -6.98
N SER A 141 3.82 -3.10 -7.41
CA SER A 141 3.88 -3.83 -8.68
C SER A 141 3.28 -5.22 -8.50
N ILE A 142 2.39 -5.61 -9.42
CA ILE A 142 1.66 -6.88 -9.35
C ILE A 142 2.19 -7.82 -10.42
N HIS A 143 2.41 -9.06 -10.04
CA HIS A 143 2.95 -10.11 -10.90
C HIS A 143 2.02 -11.32 -10.90
N SER A 144 2.14 -12.16 -11.94
CA SER A 144 1.38 -13.40 -12.01
C SER A 144 1.75 -14.33 -10.85
N TYR A 145 0.77 -15.01 -10.26
CA TYR A 145 0.96 -15.94 -9.14
C TYR A 145 0.86 -17.41 -9.55
N ASN A 146 0.60 -17.70 -10.82
CA ASN A 146 0.56 -19.04 -11.38
C ASN A 146 1.03 -19.06 -12.85
N GLU A 147 1.17 -20.26 -13.41
CA GLU A 147 1.63 -20.50 -14.79
C GLU A 147 0.65 -19.99 -15.85
N ASN A 148 -0.63 -19.83 -15.49
CA ASN A 148 -1.67 -19.32 -16.38
C ASN A 148 -1.61 -17.80 -16.57
N GLY A 149 -0.77 -17.10 -15.79
CA GLY A 149 -0.64 -15.65 -15.85
C GLY A 149 -1.62 -14.89 -14.96
N ASP A 150 -2.39 -15.55 -14.09
CA ASP A 150 -3.35 -14.88 -13.22
C ASP A 150 -2.65 -13.95 -12.22
N ILE A 151 -3.20 -12.75 -12.00
CA ILE A 151 -2.59 -11.70 -11.17
C ILE A 151 -3.30 -11.43 -9.84
N PHE A 152 -4.61 -11.68 -9.75
CA PHE A 152 -5.37 -11.64 -8.49
C PHE A 152 -6.63 -12.49 -8.55
N LYS A 153 -7.27 -12.68 -7.40
CA LYS A 153 -8.59 -13.32 -7.26
C LYS A 153 -9.60 -12.29 -6.76
N ILE A 154 -10.79 -12.26 -7.34
CA ILE A 154 -11.90 -11.42 -6.87
C ILE A 154 -12.81 -12.27 -5.98
N ARG A 155 -13.12 -11.80 -4.77
CA ARG A 155 -14.17 -12.36 -3.92
C ARG A 155 -15.26 -11.32 -3.73
N ILE A 156 -16.51 -11.71 -3.94
CA ILE A 156 -17.68 -10.85 -3.81
C ILE A 156 -18.55 -11.46 -2.71
N GLU A 157 -18.97 -10.64 -1.76
CA GLU A 157 -19.94 -11.04 -0.73
C GLU A 157 -21.29 -11.41 -1.37
N GLN A 158 -21.95 -12.47 -0.88
CA GLN A 158 -23.23 -12.95 -1.43
C GLN A 158 -24.42 -12.39 -0.66
#